data_AF-A0A8K1GVM0-F1
#
_entry.id   AF-A0A8K1GVM0-F1
#
_cell.length_a   1.000
_cell.length_b   1.000
_cell.length_c   1.000
_cell.angle_alpha   90.00
_cell.angle_beta   90.00
_cell.angle_gamma   90.00
#
_symmetry.space_group_name_H-M   'P 1'
#
loop_
_entity.id
_entity.type
_entity.pdbx_description
1 polymer ?
#
loop_
_entity_poly.entity_id
_entity_poly.type
_entity_poly.pdbx_seq_one_letter_code
_entity_poly.pdbx_strand_id
1 'polypeptide(L)'
;MSALQVNMLVLGRHLGIPKPFGPVVGGRCCLEQRVRELLEPLGLSCTFIDDFFSYHVLLGEVHCGTNVRRKPFAFKWWDVVP
;
A
#
# COMPACT_ATOMS: atom_id res chain seq x y z
N MET A 1 -5.72 -1.45 -17.44
CA MET A 1 -5.81 -1.62 -15.98
C MET A 1 -4.54 -1.02 -15.38
N SER A 2 -4.64 0.10 -14.67
CA SER A 2 -3.46 0.72 -14.03
C SER A 2 -3.20 0.05 -12.69
N ALA A 3 -1.99 -0.48 -12.49
CA ALA A 3 -1.60 -1.05 -11.21
C ALA A 3 -1.14 0.07 -10.26
N LEU A 4 -2.09 0.74 -9.59
CA LEU A 4 -1.79 1.81 -8.62
C LEU A 4 -1.59 1.28 -7.18
N GLN A 5 -1.19 0.01 -7.05
CA GLN A 5 -0.96 -0.68 -5.77
C GLN A 5 0.08 0.01 -4.87
N VAL A 6 0.92 0.89 -5.43
CA VAL A 6 1.88 1.72 -4.68
C VAL A 6 1.21 2.79 -3.82
N ASN A 7 -0.02 3.19 -4.16
CA ASN A 7 -0.82 4.19 -3.45
C ASN A 7 -1.50 3.55 -2.21
N MET A 8 -0.67 2.99 -1.34
CA MET A 8 -1.04 2.15 -0.20
C MET A 8 -0.91 2.87 1.16
N LEU A 9 -1.70 2.42 2.13
CA LEU A 9 -1.59 2.84 3.52
C LEU A 9 -0.48 2.04 4.24
N VAL A 10 0.51 2.73 4.81
CA VAL A 10 1.64 2.11 5.54
C VAL A 10 1.52 2.34 7.05
N LEU A 11 1.24 1.26 7.80
CA LEU A 11 1.15 1.22 9.27
C LEU A 11 2.25 0.33 9.86
N GLY A 12 3.48 0.83 9.85
CA GLY A 12 4.64 0.04 10.28
C GLY A 12 4.86 -1.14 9.34
N ARG A 13 4.70 -2.37 9.84
CA ARG A 13 4.83 -3.60 9.03
C ARG A 13 3.53 -4.01 8.32
N HIS A 14 2.41 -3.35 8.59
CA HIS A 14 1.12 -3.68 7.96
C HIS A 14 0.84 -2.72 6.80
N LEU A 15 0.57 -3.28 5.63
CA LEU A 15 0.31 -2.56 4.39
C LEU A 15 -1.15 -2.74 3.97
N GLY A 16 -1.89 -1.63 3.84
CA GLY A 16 -3.21 -1.58 3.21
C GLY A 16 -3.05 -1.21 1.74
N ILE A 17 -3.01 -2.23 0.89
CA ILE A 17 -2.70 -2.12 -0.55
C ILE A 17 -4.03 -2.10 -1.34
N PRO A 18 -4.22 -1.20 -2.31
CA PRO A 18 -5.40 -1.24 -3.18
C PRO A 18 -5.52 -2.59 -3.89
N LYS A 19 -6.71 -3.17 -3.89
CA LYS A 19 -6.96 -4.48 -4.49
C LYS A 19 -6.94 -4.34 -6.02
N PRO A 20 -6.00 -4.99 -6.73
CA PRO A 20 -5.76 -4.71 -8.15
C PRO A 20 -6.77 -5.34 -9.10
N PHE A 21 -7.58 -6.30 -8.63
CA PHE A 21 -8.50 -7.11 -9.47
C PHE A 21 -7.83 -7.68 -10.74
N GLY A 22 -6.55 -8.01 -10.64
CA GLY A 22 -5.80 -8.61 -11.74
C GLY A 22 -6.23 -10.04 -12.07
N PRO A 23 -5.69 -10.62 -13.16
CA PRO A 23 -6.04 -11.96 -13.60
C PRO A 23 -5.89 -13.02 -12.51
N VAL A 24 -6.85 -13.95 -12.45
CA VAL A 24 -6.83 -15.06 -11.50
C VAL A 24 -6.15 -16.26 -12.15
N VAL A 25 -5.01 -16.67 -11.59
CA VAL A 25 -4.24 -17.85 -12.01
C VAL A 25 -4.11 -18.78 -10.79
N GLY A 26 -4.51 -20.04 -10.92
CA GLY A 26 -4.48 -20.98 -9.80
C GLY A 26 -5.35 -20.58 -8.61
N GLY A 27 -6.48 -19.89 -8.86
CA GLY A 27 -7.41 -19.44 -7.83
C GLY A 27 -6.98 -18.19 -7.05
N ARG A 28 -5.89 -17.52 -7.45
CA ARG A 28 -5.41 -16.28 -6.82
C ARG A 28 -5.15 -15.20 -7.85
N CYS A 29 -5.34 -13.93 -7.47
CA CYS A 29 -4.92 -12.80 -8.30
C CYS A 29 -3.40 -12.78 -8.43
N CYS A 30 -2.88 -12.89 -9.64
CA CYS A 30 -1.43 -12.99 -9.88
C CYS A 30 -0.67 -11.72 -9.47
N LEU A 31 -1.33 -10.55 -9.53
CA LEU A 31 -0.75 -9.29 -9.08
C LEU A 31 -0.65 -9.22 -7.55
N GLU A 32 -1.69 -9.66 -6.82
CA GLU A 32 -1.63 -9.76 -5.35
C GLU A 32 -0.52 -10.74 -4.92
N GLN A 33 -0.44 -11.89 -5.60
CA GLN A 33 0.60 -12.88 -5.35
C GLN A 33 1.99 -12.27 -5.56
N ARG A 34 2.21 -11.57 -6.68
CA ARG A 34 3.52 -10.98 -6.98
C ARG A 34 3.93 -9.92 -5.95
N VAL A 35 2.98 -9.12 -5.47
CA VAL A 35 3.24 -8.14 -4.40
C VAL A 35 3.61 -8.84 -3.09
N ARG A 36 2.91 -9.92 -2.72
CA ARG A 36 3.25 -10.73 -1.53
C ARG A 36 4.67 -11.31 -1.64
N GLU A 37 5.01 -11.93 -2.77
CA GLU A 37 6.34 -12.51 -3.02
C GLU A 37 7.49 -11.50 -2.84
N LEU A 38 7.25 -10.23 -3.17
CA LEU A 38 8.25 -9.17 -3.04
C LEU A 38 8.35 -8.59 -1.63
N LEU A 39 7.21 -8.45 -0.92
CA LEU A 39 7.14 -7.67 0.31
C LEU A 39 7.12 -8.53 1.58
N GLU A 40 6.51 -9.71 1.55
CA GLU A 40 6.45 -10.61 2.71
C GLU A 40 7.84 -11.08 3.19
N PRO A 41 8.83 -11.35 2.31
CA PRO A 41 10.20 -11.66 2.75
C PRO A 41 10.89 -10.54 3.53
N LEU A 42 10.42 -9.28 3.40
CA LEU A 42 10.91 -8.14 4.18
C LEU A 42 10.24 -8.03 5.57
N GLY A 43 9.38 -8.99 5.92
CA GLY A 43 8.61 -8.98 7.16
C GLY A 43 7.38 -8.07 7.12
N LEU A 44 6.88 -7.74 5.93
CA LEU A 44 5.70 -6.90 5.73
C LEU A 44 4.44 -7.75 5.55
N SER A 45 3.34 -7.35 6.18
CA SER A 45 2.03 -8.00 6.08
C SER A 45 1.17 -7.26 5.04
N CYS A 46 0.79 -7.96 3.98
CA CYS A 46 0.00 -7.40 2.88
C CYS A 46 -1.50 -7.69 3.05
N THR A 47 -2.30 -6.62 3.16
CA THR A 47 -3.78 -6.66 3.13
C THR A 47 -4.27 -5.92 1.89
N PHE A 48 -5.05 -6.59 1.05
CA PHE A 48 -5.60 -5.99 -0.17
C PHE A 48 -7.01 -5.45 0.10
N ILE A 49 -7.21 -4.15 -0.07
CA ILE A 49 -8.44 -3.41 0.26
C ILE A 49 -9.20 -3.15 -1.03
N ASP A 50 -10.46 -3.59 -1.09
CA ASP A 50 -11.35 -3.25 -2.19
C ASP A 50 -11.79 -1.79 -2.07
N ASP A 51 -11.26 -0.96 -2.96
CA ASP A 51 -11.57 0.46 -3.10
C ASP A 51 -12.05 0.82 -4.52
N PHE A 52 -12.46 -0.18 -5.31
CA PHE A 52 -12.69 0.01 -6.75
C PHE A 52 -13.75 1.07 -7.04
N PHE A 53 -14.94 0.91 -6.46
CA PHE A 53 -16.05 1.86 -6.67
C PHE A 53 -15.98 3.08 -5.76
N SER A 54 -15.32 2.97 -4.61
CA SER A 54 -15.25 4.05 -3.62
C SER A 54 -14.14 5.06 -3.91
N TYR A 55 -13.03 4.65 -4.53
CA TYR A 55 -11.87 5.52 -4.80
C TYR A 55 -11.30 5.34 -6.22
N HIS A 56 -11.08 4.12 -6.72
CA HIS A 56 -10.39 3.89 -8.00
C HIS A 56 -11.08 4.55 -9.19
N VAL A 57 -12.40 4.36 -9.32
CA VAL A 57 -13.22 5.01 -10.37
C VAL A 57 -13.19 6.55 -10.26
N LEU A 58 -12.90 7.09 -9.08
CA LEU A 58 -12.74 8.52 -8.81
C LEU A 58 -11.29 9.00 -8.95
N LEU A 59 -10.42 8.22 -9.61
CA LEU A 59 -9.01 8.53 -9.87
C LEU A 59 -8.13 8.62 -8.61
N GLY A 60 -8.53 7.95 -7.52
CA GLY A 60 -7.76 7.82 -6.28
C GLY A 60 -7.65 6.38 -5.81
N GLU A 61 -6.88 6.13 -4.76
CA GLU A 61 -6.72 4.79 -4.16
C GLU A 61 -6.67 4.93 -2.62
N VAL A 62 -6.41 3.82 -1.91
CA VAL A 62 -6.25 3.77 -0.45
C VAL A 62 -5.48 4.96 0.15
N HIS A 63 -4.27 5.30 -0.33
CA HIS A 63 -3.51 6.41 0.26
C HIS A 63 -4.07 7.80 -0.10
N CYS A 64 -4.74 7.98 -1.25
CA CYS A 64 -5.49 9.21 -1.53
C CYS A 64 -6.65 9.43 -0.53
N GLY A 65 -7.27 8.35 -0.06
CA GLY A 65 -8.40 8.40 0.86
C GLY A 65 -8.03 8.43 2.34
N THR A 66 -6.74 8.34 2.68
CA THR A 66 -6.29 8.18 4.07
C THR A 66 -5.17 9.15 4.44
N ASN A 67 -4.97 9.34 5.74
CA ASN A 67 -3.83 10.09 6.28
C ASN A 67 -3.42 9.49 7.62
N VAL A 68 -2.15 9.61 7.99
CA VAL A 68 -1.60 8.98 9.20
C VAL A 68 -0.76 9.98 9.99
N ARG A 69 -1.13 10.20 11.26
CA ARG A 69 -0.27 10.89 12.22
C ARG A 69 0.82 9.94 12.70
N ARG A 70 2.09 10.31 12.51
CA ARG A 70 3.27 9.48 12.84
C ARG A 70 4.05 10.06 14.01
N LYS A 71 4.84 9.21 14.67
CA LYS A 71 5.79 9.66 15.70
C LYS A 71 6.87 10.55 15.03
N PRO A 72 7.22 11.72 15.60
CA PRO A 72 8.33 12.52 15.11
C PRO A 72 9.66 11.78 15.13
N PHE A 73 10.63 12.26 14.35
CA PHE A 73 12.00 11.80 14.46
C PHE A 73 12.54 12.09 15.87
N ALA A 74 13.36 11.16 16.40
CA ALA A 74 14.10 11.39 17.65
C ALA A 74 15.24 12.39 17.46
N PHE A 75 15.76 12.50 16.23
CA PHE A 75 16.77 13.48 15.83
C PHE A 75 16.17 14.89 15.87
N LYS A 76 16.92 15.84 16.44
CA LYS A 76 16.50 17.24 16.55
C LYS A 76 16.86 17.95 15.26
N TRP A 77 15.86 18.49 14.56
CA TRP A 77 16.06 19.06 13.22
C TRP A 77 17.06 20.24 13.17
N TRP A 78 17.25 20.97 14.28
CA TRP A 78 18.20 22.08 14.34
C TRP A 78 19.67 21.64 14.50
N ASP A 79 19.92 20.33 14.69
CA ASP A 79 21.28 19.77 14.69
C ASP A 79 21.75 19.43 13.25
N VAL A 80 20.90 19.64 12.22
CA VAL A 80 21.27 19.50 10.79
C VAL A 80 22.14 20.69 10.35
N VAL A 81 23.16 20.41 9.54
CA VAL A 81 23.81 21.41 8.67
C VAL A 81 23.20 21.24 7.26
N PRO A 82 22.28 22.12 6.83
CA PRO A 82 21.47 21.91 5.62
C PRO A 82 22.24 22.01 4.30
#